data_AF-A0A5C3NQQ8-F1
#
_entry.id   AF-A0A5C3NQQ8-F1
#
_cell.length_a   1.000
_cell.length_b   1.000
_cell.length_c   1.000
_cell.angle_alpha   90.00
_cell.angle_beta   90.00
_cell.angle_gamma   90.00
#
_symmetry.space_group_name_H-M   'P 1'
#
loop_
_entity.id
_entity.type
_entity.pdbx_description
1 polymer ?
#
loop_
_entity_poly.entity_id
_entity_poly.type
_entity_poly.pdbx_seq_one_letter_code
_entity_poly.pdbx_strand_id
1 'polypeptide(L)'
;MEEQLRYLLELDDPRFERDPNFAFVYYNILQKKAVCDSVRFRVKASQQHRIVADLLSIDRNVLNRLIACFQRDPSFEPTSTEECALITLLNDVSTVLHNIPGTTGHKLSLRNEIRALVNFQGTPAFFVTLNPSDVHHPLVRLYAGEDINLEDAAVGEELTAWQRKLIVAKNPGACAKFFHVMITNFIGII
;
A
#
# COMPACT_ATOMS: atom_id res chain seq x y z
N MET A 1 -13.02 -6.92 8.41
CA MET A 1 -11.84 -6.40 9.15
C MET A 1 -11.75 -4.89 9.06
N GLU A 2 -12.05 -4.25 7.93
CA GLU A 2 -12.11 -2.77 7.88
C GLU A 2 -13.12 -2.18 8.88
N GLU A 3 -14.33 -2.74 8.98
CA GLU A 3 -15.30 -2.33 10.01
C GLU A 3 -14.79 -2.52 11.44
N GLN A 4 -14.02 -3.59 11.68
CA GLN A 4 -13.43 -3.89 12.97
C GLN A 4 -12.30 -2.90 13.30
N LEU A 5 -11.47 -2.53 12.31
CA LEU A 5 -10.46 -1.49 12.48
C LEU A 5 -11.11 -0.16 12.84
N ARG A 6 -12.15 0.23 12.09
CA ARG A 6 -12.91 1.44 12.37
C ARG A 6 -13.45 1.43 13.80
N TYR A 7 -14.12 0.34 14.18
CA TYR A 7 -14.62 0.17 15.55
C TYR A 7 -13.51 0.32 16.59
N LEU A 8 -12.37 -0.35 16.43
CA LEU A 8 -11.26 -0.30 17.38
C LEU A 8 -10.64 1.11 17.51
N LEU A 9 -10.63 1.89 16.42
CA LEU A 9 -10.13 3.27 16.39
C LEU A 9 -11.15 4.30 16.90
N GLU A 10 -12.45 3.95 16.91
CA GLU A 10 -13.56 4.82 17.35
C GLU A 10 -14.08 4.43 18.75
N LEU A 11 -13.39 3.54 19.46
CA LEU A 11 -13.70 3.22 20.84
C LEU A 11 -13.55 4.45 21.73
N ASP A 12 -14.46 4.58 22.70
CA ASP A 12 -14.40 5.62 23.73
C ASP A 12 -13.09 5.53 24.55
N ASP A 13 -12.52 4.33 24.61
CA ASP A 13 -11.19 4.08 25.13
C ASP A 13 -10.13 4.21 24.01
N PRO A 14 -9.24 5.22 24.06
CA PRO A 14 -8.34 5.55 22.95
C PRO A 14 -7.08 4.68 22.90
N ARG A 15 -7.03 3.53 23.61
CA ARG A 15 -5.84 2.65 23.66
C ARG A 15 -5.34 2.24 22.27
N PHE A 16 -6.23 1.91 21.34
CA PHE A 16 -5.84 1.51 19.98
C PHE A 16 -5.53 2.70 19.07
N GLU A 17 -6.28 3.80 19.22
CA GLU A 17 -6.04 5.03 18.46
C GLU A 17 -4.68 5.66 18.80
N ARG A 18 -4.26 5.59 20.07
CA ARG A 18 -3.01 6.18 20.57
C ARG A 18 -1.80 5.25 20.51
N ASP A 19 -2.00 3.96 20.27
CA ASP A 19 -0.89 3.03 20.11
C ASP A 19 -0.14 3.34 18.80
N PRO A 20 1.13 3.75 18.85
CA PRO A 20 1.91 4.11 17.67
C PRO A 20 2.13 2.94 16.71
N ASN A 21 2.02 1.69 17.20
CA ASN A 21 2.25 0.49 16.41
C ASN A 21 0.97 -0.14 15.90
N PHE A 22 -0.18 0.15 16.50
CA PHE A 22 -1.43 -0.55 16.21
C PHE A 22 -1.82 -0.44 14.73
N ALA A 23 -1.82 0.77 14.16
CA ALA A 23 -2.13 0.99 12.75
C ALA A 23 -1.18 0.21 11.82
N PHE A 24 0.11 0.20 12.14
CA PHE A 24 1.11 -0.55 11.37
C PHE A 24 0.87 -2.07 11.47
N VAL A 25 0.67 -2.60 12.67
CA VAL A 25 0.42 -4.04 12.90
C VAL A 25 -0.86 -4.48 12.21
N TYR A 26 -1.94 -3.70 12.35
CA TYR A 26 -3.22 -4.02 11.73
C TYR A 26 -3.15 -3.96 10.20
N TYR A 27 -2.46 -2.97 9.64
CA TYR A 27 -2.19 -2.91 8.20
C TYR A 27 -1.45 -4.16 7.71
N ASN A 28 -0.44 -4.63 8.45
CA ASN A 28 0.27 -5.87 8.11
C ASN A 28 -0.65 -7.10 8.15
N ILE A 29 -1.57 -7.18 9.12
CA ILE A 29 -2.57 -8.26 9.20
C ILE A 29 -3.48 -8.22 7.97
N LEU A 30 -3.98 -7.04 7.59
CA LEU A 30 -4.81 -6.86 6.39
C LEU A 30 -4.07 -7.30 5.13
N GLN A 31 -2.81 -6.89 4.95
CA GLN A 31 -2.00 -7.27 3.80
C GLN A 31 -1.79 -8.79 3.74
N LYS A 32 -1.40 -9.43 4.85
CA LYS A 32 -1.24 -10.89 4.92
C LYS A 32 -2.55 -11.62 4.60
N LYS A 33 -3.67 -11.12 5.12
CA LYS A 33 -4.99 -11.69 4.85
C LYS A 33 -5.38 -11.57 3.39
N ALA A 34 -5.15 -10.41 2.76
CA ALA A 34 -5.39 -10.19 1.32
C ALA A 34 -4.56 -11.14 0.45
N VAL A 35 -3.29 -11.38 0.82
CA VAL A 35 -2.43 -12.38 0.16
C VAL A 35 -3.03 -13.78 0.30
N CYS A 36 -3.38 -14.19 1.53
CA CYS A 36 -3.95 -15.51 1.79
C CYS A 36 -5.26 -15.73 1.03
N ASP A 37 -6.16 -14.75 1.02
CA ASP A 37 -7.44 -14.82 0.31
C ASP A 37 -7.21 -14.91 -1.21
N SER A 38 -6.29 -14.10 -1.75
CA SER A 38 -5.97 -14.08 -3.19
C SER A 38 -5.40 -15.41 -3.68
N VAL A 39 -4.56 -16.07 -2.88
CA VAL A 39 -3.96 -17.36 -3.23
C VAL A 39 -4.98 -18.50 -3.07
N ARG A 40 -5.72 -18.53 -1.96
CA ARG A 40 -6.53 -19.68 -1.54
C ARG A 40 -7.79 -19.90 -2.39
N PHE A 41 -8.39 -18.84 -2.94
CA PHE A 41 -9.66 -18.94 -3.68
C PHE A 41 -9.51 -18.96 -5.20
N ARG A 42 -8.32 -18.73 -5.75
CA ARG A 42 -8.12 -18.55 -7.20
C ARG A 42 -7.21 -19.58 -7.87
N VAL A 43 -6.32 -20.21 -7.12
CA VAL A 43 -5.44 -21.26 -7.66
C VAL A 43 -6.07 -22.62 -7.37
N LYS A 44 -6.27 -23.43 -8.42
CA LYS A 44 -6.70 -24.83 -8.23
C LYS A 44 -5.69 -25.54 -7.33
N ALA A 45 -6.15 -26.32 -6.35
CA ALA A 45 -5.26 -27.03 -5.43
C ALA A 45 -4.21 -27.86 -6.19
N SER A 46 -4.59 -28.55 -7.27
CA SER A 46 -3.65 -29.30 -8.12
C SER A 46 -2.55 -28.43 -8.73
N GLN A 47 -2.89 -27.22 -9.18
CA GLN A 47 -1.92 -26.27 -9.72
C GLN A 47 -1.00 -25.72 -8.64
N GLN A 48 -1.52 -25.45 -7.45
CA GLN A 48 -0.70 -25.06 -6.30
C GLN A 48 0.32 -26.15 -5.94
N HIS A 49 -0.13 -27.41 -5.82
CA HIS A 49 0.77 -28.54 -5.51
C HIS A 49 1.84 -28.71 -6.58
N ARG A 50 1.48 -28.58 -7.87
CA ARG A 50 2.43 -28.60 -8.98
C ARG A 50 3.47 -27.49 -8.84
N ILE A 51 3.05 -26.24 -8.70
CA ILE A 51 3.96 -25.09 -8.57
C ILE A 51 4.90 -25.25 -7.37
N VAL A 52 4.40 -25.76 -6.24
CA VAL A 52 5.23 -26.02 -5.04
C VAL A 52 6.24 -27.12 -5.30
N ALA A 53 5.85 -28.22 -5.94
CA ALA A 53 6.77 -29.29 -6.32
C ALA A 53 7.84 -28.79 -7.30
N ASP A 54 7.42 -28.05 -8.32
CA ASP A 54 8.30 -27.44 -9.32
C ASP A 54 9.31 -26.48 -8.64
N LEU A 55 8.85 -25.62 -7.73
CA LEU A 55 9.69 -24.71 -6.93
C LEU A 55 10.73 -25.44 -6.08
N LEU A 56 10.36 -26.56 -5.46
CA LEU A 56 11.26 -27.37 -4.65
C LEU A 56 12.28 -28.16 -5.50
N SER A 57 11.94 -28.40 -6.77
CA SER A 57 12.77 -29.14 -7.73
C SER A 57 13.75 -28.29 -8.52
N ILE A 58 13.75 -26.96 -8.33
CA ILE A 58 14.60 -26.03 -9.09
C ILE A 58 16.09 -26.35 -8.87
N ASP A 59 16.80 -26.58 -9.97
CA ASP A 59 18.26 -26.60 -9.95
C ASP A 59 18.80 -25.16 -9.81
N ARG A 60 19.51 -24.93 -8.69
CA ARG A 60 20.15 -23.65 -8.37
C ARG A 60 21.17 -23.23 -9.41
N ASN A 61 21.84 -24.17 -10.07
CA ASN A 61 22.83 -23.88 -11.10
C ASN A 61 22.16 -23.31 -12.36
N VAL A 62 21.02 -23.87 -12.77
CA VAL A 62 20.20 -23.34 -13.88
C VAL A 62 19.71 -21.93 -13.54
N LEU A 63 19.20 -21.74 -12.32
CA LEU A 63 18.73 -20.43 -11.86
C LEU A 63 19.85 -19.37 -11.90
N ASN A 64 21.02 -19.67 -11.36
CA ASN A 64 22.15 -18.74 -11.34
C ASN A 64 22.65 -18.40 -12.76
N ARG A 65 22.68 -19.39 -13.67
CA ARG A 65 22.99 -19.15 -15.08
C ARG A 65 21.97 -18.22 -15.73
N LEU A 66 20.68 -18.46 -15.51
CA LEU A 66 19.61 -17.65 -16.07
C LEU A 66 19.70 -16.19 -15.58
N ILE A 67 19.97 -15.99 -14.27
CA ILE A 67 20.19 -14.65 -13.70
C ILE A 67 21.36 -13.95 -14.38
N ALA A 68 22.48 -14.63 -14.57
CA ALA A 68 23.66 -14.05 -15.23
C ALA A 68 23.38 -13.70 -16.70
N CYS A 69 22.60 -14.50 -17.42
CA CYS A 69 22.18 -14.21 -18.79
C CYS A 69 21.33 -12.92 -18.84
N PHE A 70 20.27 -12.83 -18.03
CA PHE A 70 19.40 -11.64 -17.98
C PHE A 70 20.11 -10.37 -17.48
N GLN A 71 21.14 -10.49 -16.66
CA GLN A 71 21.97 -9.35 -16.24
C GLN A 71 22.84 -8.81 -17.37
N ARG A 72 23.28 -9.68 -18.30
CA ARG A 72 24.10 -9.29 -19.46
C ARG A 72 23.24 -8.79 -20.61
N ASP A 73 22.11 -9.46 -20.85
CA ASP A 73 21.15 -9.11 -21.89
C ASP A 73 19.71 -9.19 -21.34
N PRO A 74 19.04 -8.04 -21.14
CA PRO A 74 17.64 -8.01 -20.72
C PRO A 74 16.66 -8.67 -21.69
N SER A 75 17.03 -8.84 -22.97
CA SER A 75 16.20 -9.46 -24.01
C SER A 75 16.51 -10.93 -24.25
N PHE A 76 17.28 -11.55 -23.35
CA PHE A 76 17.66 -12.96 -23.46
C PHE A 76 16.42 -13.88 -23.53
N GLU A 77 16.39 -14.75 -24.55
CA GLU A 77 15.39 -15.80 -24.65
C GLU A 77 15.98 -17.13 -24.17
N PRO A 78 15.26 -17.88 -23.31
CA PRO A 78 15.72 -19.18 -22.82
C PRO A 78 15.84 -20.18 -23.97
N THR A 79 16.89 -21.00 -23.94
CA THR A 79 17.18 -21.97 -25.01
C THR A 79 17.10 -23.42 -24.53
N SER A 80 17.43 -23.66 -23.26
CA SER A 80 17.31 -24.99 -22.65
C SER A 80 15.88 -25.28 -22.21
N THR A 81 15.48 -26.56 -22.24
CA THR A 81 14.20 -27.04 -21.69
C THR A 81 14.06 -26.69 -20.20
N GLU A 82 15.16 -26.75 -19.45
CA GLU A 82 15.20 -26.40 -18.02
C GLU A 82 14.99 -24.90 -17.80
N GLU A 83 15.59 -24.06 -18.65
CA GLU A 83 15.42 -22.61 -18.61
C GLU A 83 13.98 -22.22 -18.96
N CYS A 84 13.41 -22.83 -20.01
CA CYS A 84 12.01 -22.63 -20.40
C CYS A 84 11.05 -23.06 -19.29
N ALA A 85 11.31 -24.18 -18.62
CA ALA A 85 10.52 -24.64 -17.49
C ALA A 85 10.59 -23.64 -16.32
N LEU A 86 11.76 -23.10 -16.03
CA LEU A 86 11.96 -22.11 -14.96
C LEU A 86 11.24 -20.78 -15.25
N ILE A 87 11.29 -20.31 -16.50
CA ILE A 87 10.53 -19.13 -16.93
C ILE A 87 9.01 -19.40 -16.89
N THR A 88 8.57 -20.58 -17.29
CA THR A 88 7.15 -20.96 -17.21
C THR A 88 6.68 -20.96 -15.76
N LEU A 89 7.47 -21.53 -14.84
CA LEU A 89 7.20 -21.50 -13.41
C LEU A 89 7.14 -20.06 -12.87
N LEU A 90 8.06 -19.19 -13.29
CA LEU A 90 8.05 -17.78 -12.93
C LEU A 90 6.76 -17.09 -13.40
N ASN A 91 6.30 -17.39 -14.63
CA ASN A 91 5.05 -16.85 -15.18
C ASN A 91 3.82 -17.39 -14.42
N ASP A 92 3.81 -18.67 -14.07
CA ASP A 92 2.75 -19.29 -13.26
C ASP A 92 2.62 -18.61 -11.90
N VAL A 93 3.74 -18.33 -11.22
CA VAL A 93 3.76 -17.57 -9.95
C VAL A 93 3.34 -16.12 -10.18
N SER A 94 3.83 -15.51 -11.26
CA SER A 94 3.55 -14.11 -11.60
C SER A 94 2.07 -13.85 -11.87
N THR A 95 1.34 -14.87 -12.32
CA THR A 95 -0.10 -14.80 -12.57
C THR A 95 -0.88 -14.45 -11.31
N VAL A 96 -0.41 -14.79 -10.12
CA VAL A 96 -1.11 -14.45 -8.86
C VAL A 96 -0.77 -13.03 -8.38
N LEU A 97 0.37 -12.47 -8.81
CA LEU A 97 0.91 -11.22 -8.29
C LEU A 97 -0.02 -10.02 -8.52
N HIS A 98 -0.72 -9.93 -9.65
CA HIS A 98 -1.55 -8.75 -9.96
C HIS A 98 -2.63 -8.41 -8.91
N ASN A 99 -3.06 -9.41 -8.13
CA ASN A 99 -4.08 -9.24 -7.08
C ASN A 99 -3.49 -8.90 -5.72
N ILE A 100 -2.17 -9.01 -5.55
CA ILE A 100 -1.50 -8.73 -4.29
C ILE A 100 -1.01 -7.28 -4.34
N PRO A 101 -1.56 -6.40 -3.47
CA PRO A 101 -1.12 -5.01 -3.42
C PRO A 101 0.39 -4.88 -3.24
N GLY A 102 0.99 -3.90 -3.91
CA GLY A 102 2.42 -3.60 -3.82
C GLY A 102 3.35 -4.49 -4.66
N THR A 103 2.88 -5.60 -5.24
CA THR A 103 3.70 -6.40 -6.17
C THR A 103 3.92 -5.69 -7.51
N THR A 104 4.89 -6.18 -8.28
CA THR A 104 5.15 -5.71 -9.65
C THR A 104 3.93 -5.89 -10.55
N GLY A 105 3.21 -7.01 -10.43
CA GLY A 105 1.99 -7.26 -11.20
C GLY A 105 0.88 -6.25 -10.88
N HIS A 106 0.68 -5.92 -9.60
CA HIS A 106 -0.31 -4.94 -9.20
C HIS A 106 0.04 -3.53 -9.70
N LYS A 107 1.31 -3.12 -9.58
CA LYS A 107 1.80 -1.84 -10.13
C LYS A 107 1.62 -1.76 -11.64
N LEU A 108 1.86 -2.86 -12.36
CA LEU A 108 1.62 -2.94 -13.81
C LEU A 108 0.13 -2.77 -14.14
N SER A 109 -0.76 -3.39 -13.37
CA SER A 109 -2.21 -3.25 -13.52
C SER A 109 -2.64 -1.78 -13.37
N LEU A 110 -2.20 -1.11 -12.30
CA LEU A 110 -2.48 0.32 -12.08
C LEU A 110 -1.94 1.20 -13.22
N ARG A 111 -0.74 0.90 -13.72
CA ARG A 111 -0.17 1.62 -14.87
C ARG A 111 -0.99 1.44 -16.14
N ASN A 112 -1.51 0.24 -16.38
CA ASN A 112 -2.36 -0.04 -17.53
C ASN A 112 -3.72 0.65 -17.39
N GLU A 113 -4.26 0.74 -16.17
CA GLU A 113 -5.47 1.50 -15.87
C GLU A 113 -5.27 3.00 -16.16
N ILE A 114 -4.17 3.59 -15.69
CA ILE A 114 -3.82 4.98 -16.02
C ILE A 114 -3.75 5.20 -17.54
N ARG A 115 -3.11 4.27 -18.28
CA ARG A 115 -3.05 4.35 -19.75
C ARG A 115 -4.42 4.26 -20.40
N ALA A 116 -5.29 3.39 -19.90
CA ALA A 116 -6.66 3.25 -20.40
C ALA A 116 -7.47 4.54 -20.14
N LEU A 117 -7.33 5.14 -18.95
CA LEU A 117 -7.95 6.41 -18.62
C LEU A 117 -7.43 7.54 -19.51
N VAL A 118 -6.13 7.61 -19.77
CA VAL A 118 -5.55 8.61 -20.70
C VAL A 118 -6.09 8.44 -22.12
N ASN A 119 -6.21 7.20 -22.60
CA ASN A 119 -6.77 6.94 -23.92
C ASN A 119 -8.26 7.30 -24.01
N PHE A 120 -9.02 7.12 -22.93
CA PHE A 120 -10.46 7.33 -22.90
C PHE A 120 -10.88 8.77 -22.58
N GLN A 121 -10.23 9.40 -21.60
CA GLN A 121 -10.54 10.74 -21.08
C GLN A 121 -9.59 11.82 -21.60
N GLY A 122 -8.52 11.44 -22.30
CA GLY A 122 -7.44 12.33 -22.72
C GLY A 122 -6.34 12.45 -21.66
N THR A 123 -5.26 13.14 -22.03
CA THR A 123 -4.12 13.35 -21.14
C THR A 123 -4.49 14.29 -19.99
N PRO A 124 -4.22 13.93 -18.72
CA PRO A 124 -4.48 14.82 -17.60
C PRO A 124 -3.67 16.11 -17.72
N ALA A 125 -4.32 17.25 -17.45
CA ALA A 125 -3.66 18.56 -17.51
C ALA A 125 -2.66 18.77 -16.36
N PHE A 126 -2.92 18.15 -15.19
CA PHE A 126 -2.09 18.29 -14.00
C PHE A 126 -1.85 16.94 -13.32
N PHE A 127 -0.64 16.78 -12.80
CA PHE A 127 -0.30 15.72 -11.86
C PHE A 127 0.03 16.37 -10.51
N VAL A 128 -0.88 16.24 -9.54
CA VAL A 128 -0.77 16.90 -8.23
C VAL A 128 -0.40 15.86 -7.18
N THR A 129 0.68 16.10 -6.43
CA THR A 129 1.03 15.32 -5.25
C THR A 129 0.76 16.18 -4.02
N LEU A 130 -0.10 15.71 -3.13
CA LEU A 130 -0.47 16.42 -1.91
C LEU A 130 0.17 15.77 -0.70
N ASN A 131 0.69 16.60 0.20
CA ASN A 131 1.15 16.19 1.51
C ASN A 131 0.70 17.23 2.55
N PRO A 132 -0.57 17.17 3.00
CA PRO A 132 -1.09 18.13 3.97
C PRO A 132 -0.32 18.01 5.28
N SER A 133 0.10 19.14 5.85
CA SER A 133 0.89 19.14 7.08
C SER A 133 0.01 18.89 8.30
N ASP A 134 0.17 17.71 8.91
CA ASP A 134 -0.47 17.33 10.16
C ASP A 134 0.06 18.11 11.38
N VAL A 135 1.33 18.50 11.36
CA VAL A 135 1.96 19.27 12.44
C VAL A 135 1.42 20.70 12.55
N HIS A 136 1.04 21.32 11.43
CA HIS A 136 0.70 22.74 11.39
C HIS A 136 -0.80 23.00 11.24
N HIS A 137 -1.62 21.95 11.09
CA HIS A 137 -3.03 22.13 10.79
C HIS A 137 -3.92 22.02 12.04
N PRO A 138 -4.79 23.01 12.30
CA PRO A 138 -5.62 23.05 13.52
C PRO A 138 -6.59 21.86 13.64
N LEU A 139 -7.04 21.30 12.52
CA LEU A 139 -7.90 20.10 12.52
C LEU A 139 -7.28 18.90 13.25
N VAL A 140 -5.96 18.74 13.24
CA VAL A 140 -5.32 17.63 13.98
C VAL A 140 -5.50 17.81 15.48
N ARG A 141 -5.34 19.04 15.97
CA ARG A 141 -5.63 19.38 17.37
C ARG A 141 -7.09 19.09 17.69
N LEU A 142 -8.00 19.43 16.78
CA LEU A 142 -9.45 19.28 16.99
C LEU A 142 -9.81 17.81 17.16
N TYR A 143 -9.27 16.96 16.29
CA TYR A 143 -9.47 15.52 16.40
C TYR A 143 -8.71 14.90 17.58
N ALA A 144 -7.64 15.53 18.07
CA ALA A 144 -6.94 15.10 19.28
C ALA A 144 -7.69 15.45 20.58
N GLY A 145 -8.79 16.20 20.49
CA GLY A 145 -9.58 16.63 21.65
C GLY A 145 -8.95 17.78 22.43
N GLU A 146 -8.04 18.53 21.82
CA GLU A 146 -7.52 19.78 22.38
C GLU A 146 -8.61 20.85 22.33
N ASP A 147 -8.60 21.77 23.30
CA ASP A 147 -9.46 22.96 23.27
C ASP A 147 -8.89 23.95 22.25
N ILE A 148 -9.71 24.36 21.27
CA ILE A 148 -9.26 25.17 20.14
C ILE A 148 -10.32 26.18 19.81
N ASN A 149 -9.91 27.44 19.68
CA ASN A 149 -10.72 28.44 19.01
C ASN A 149 -10.42 28.39 17.52
N LEU A 150 -11.45 28.29 16.69
CA LEU A 150 -11.29 28.29 15.22
C LEU A 150 -10.63 29.58 14.70
N GLU A 151 -10.71 30.67 15.46
CA GLU A 151 -10.04 31.95 15.17
C GLU A 151 -8.52 31.91 15.43
N ASP A 152 -8.00 30.94 16.20
CA ASP A 152 -6.56 30.79 16.49
C ASP A 152 -5.74 30.58 15.21
N ALA A 153 -6.34 29.99 14.18
CA ALA A 153 -5.71 29.78 12.88
C ALA A 153 -5.37 31.11 12.16
N ALA A 154 -6.10 32.19 12.46
CA ALA A 154 -5.88 33.52 11.89
C ALA A 154 -4.97 34.39 12.76
N VAL A 155 -4.93 34.14 14.08
CA VAL A 155 -4.18 34.93 15.08
C VAL A 155 -2.73 34.45 15.25
N GLY A 156 -2.45 33.20 14.88
CA GLY A 156 -1.14 32.56 15.03
C GLY A 156 -1.11 31.67 16.28
N GLU A 157 -0.50 30.49 16.15
CA GLU A 157 -0.53 29.49 17.23
C GLU A 157 0.38 29.85 18.41
N GLU A 158 -0.15 29.76 19.62
CA GLU A 158 0.62 29.85 20.87
C GLU A 158 1.58 28.66 21.07
N LEU A 159 1.32 27.52 20.39
CA LEU A 159 2.11 26.30 20.54
C LEU A 159 3.48 26.41 19.88
N THR A 160 4.51 25.99 20.61
CA THR A 160 5.84 25.78 20.06
C THR A 160 5.85 24.65 19.03
N ALA A 161 6.82 24.67 18.12
CA ALA A 161 6.98 23.62 17.12
C ALA A 161 7.16 22.22 17.73
N TRP A 162 7.76 22.12 18.92
CA TRP A 162 7.92 20.85 19.63
C TRP A 162 6.59 20.35 20.20
N GLN A 163 5.78 21.21 20.81
CA GLN A 163 4.46 20.83 21.34
C GLN A 163 3.54 20.29 20.24
N ARG A 164 3.53 20.91 19.06
CA ARG A 164 2.73 20.41 17.92
C ARG A 164 3.15 19.02 17.46
N LYS A 165 4.46 18.79 17.33
CA LYS A 165 4.99 17.46 17.01
C LYS A 165 4.62 16.43 18.07
N LEU A 166 4.60 16.82 19.34
CA LEU A 166 4.20 15.94 20.43
C LEU A 166 2.71 15.58 20.35
N ILE A 167 1.84 16.52 20.00
CA ILE A 167 0.40 16.27 19.80
C ILE A 167 0.18 15.27 18.66
N VAL A 168 0.82 15.49 17.51
CA VAL A 168 0.78 14.58 16.36
C VAL A 168 1.24 13.17 16.76
N ALA A 169 2.41 13.07 17.40
CA ALA A 169 2.99 11.79 17.79
C ALA A 169 2.13 11.00 18.79
N LYS A 170 1.39 11.70 19.67
CA LYS A 170 0.49 11.08 20.66
C LYS A 170 -0.88 10.71 20.09
N ASN A 171 -1.28 11.27 18.95
CA ASN A 171 -2.63 11.10 18.39
C ASN A 171 -2.58 10.73 16.90
N PRO A 172 -2.04 9.55 16.54
CA PRO A 172 -1.94 9.14 15.14
C PRO A 172 -3.31 8.94 14.47
N GLY A 173 -4.35 8.54 15.21
CA GLY A 173 -5.71 8.49 14.68
C GLY A 173 -6.29 9.84 14.29
N ALA A 174 -6.04 10.89 15.08
CA ALA A 174 -6.40 12.27 14.74
C ALA A 174 -5.72 12.72 13.43
N CYS A 175 -4.45 12.36 13.25
CA CYS A 175 -3.70 12.64 12.03
C CYS A 175 -4.28 11.90 10.81
N ALA A 176 -4.69 10.64 10.97
CA ALA A 176 -5.32 9.86 9.92
C ALA A 176 -6.70 10.44 9.52
N LYS A 177 -7.53 10.85 10.49
CA LYS A 177 -8.82 11.53 10.25
C LYS A 177 -8.61 12.83 9.49
N PHE A 178 -7.66 13.66 9.94
CA PHE A 178 -7.27 14.88 9.25
C PHE A 178 -6.88 14.63 7.79
N PHE A 179 -5.95 13.70 7.54
CA PHE A 179 -5.50 13.39 6.20
C PHE A 179 -6.67 12.95 5.32
N HIS A 180 -7.53 12.05 5.81
CA HIS A 180 -8.69 11.59 5.07
C HIS A 180 -9.64 12.75 4.70
N VAL A 181 -9.96 13.63 5.65
CA VAL A 181 -10.84 14.78 5.42
C VAL A 181 -10.24 15.74 4.40
N MET A 182 -8.94 16.04 4.49
CA MET A 182 -8.27 16.93 3.54
C MET A 182 -8.28 16.37 2.12
N ILE A 183 -7.94 15.10 1.95
CA ILE A 183 -7.88 14.47 0.63
C ILE A 183 -9.28 14.33 0.02
N THR A 184 -10.27 13.89 0.79
CA THR A 184 -11.65 13.77 0.31
C THR A 184 -12.22 15.13 -0.12
N ASN A 185 -12.00 16.19 0.67
CA ASN A 185 -12.45 17.53 0.31
C ASN A 185 -11.73 18.06 -0.93
N PHE A 186 -10.42 17.84 -1.06
CA PHE A 186 -9.68 18.24 -2.26
C PHE A 186 -10.25 17.56 -3.51
N ILE A 187 -10.48 16.24 -3.45
CA ILE A 187 -11.05 15.47 -4.57
C ILE A 187 -12.46 15.95 -4.91
N GLY A 188 -13.26 16.38 -3.92
CA GLY A 188 -14.61 16.90 -4.16
C GLY A 188 -14.68 18.28 -4.81
N ILE A 189 -13.56 19.03 -4.83
CA ILE A 189 -13.49 20.38 -5.43
C ILE A 189 -13.08 20.31 -6.91
N ILE A 190 -12.22 19.37 -7.27
CA ILE A 190 -11.70 19.20 -8.64
C ILE A 190 -12.59 18.28 -9.47
#